data_AF-A0A842IRD3-F1
#
_entry.id   AF-A0A842IRD3-F1
#
_cell.length_a   1.000
_cell.length_b   1.000
_cell.length_c   1.000
_cell.angle_alpha   90.00
_cell.angle_beta   90.00
_cell.angle_gamma   90.00
#
_symmetry.space_group_name_H-M   'P 1'
#
loop_
_entity.id
_entity.type
_entity.pdbx_description
1 polymer ?
#
loop_
_entity_poly.entity_id
_entity_poly.type
_entity_poly.pdbx_seq_one_letter_code
_entity_poly.pdbx_strand_id
1 'polypeptide(L)'
;MKKDDKRIEEMIKQGLSPEESAYYDSLREQNLTGMISGLFRGPTAWLSALMSFLQVVLFGVFLYCVIRFINEDQLRPMLQWGGLGMLSIVAVGMLKLYLWMHMLNLDVRRALKRIELVMAGNALARKKAAKP
;
A
#
# COMPACT_ATOMS: atom_id res chain seq x y z
N MET A 1 17.92 11.02 -23.93
CA MET A 1 16.45 10.96 -24.11
C MET A 1 16.14 11.20 -25.58
N LYS A 2 15.45 10.26 -26.24
CA LYS A 2 15.22 10.30 -27.70
C LYS A 2 14.02 11.19 -28.05
N LYS A 3 14.04 11.75 -29.26
CA LYS A 3 13.02 12.66 -29.81
C LYS A 3 11.64 11.99 -29.93
N ASP A 4 11.62 10.66 -29.99
CA ASP A 4 10.41 9.85 -30.15
C ASP A 4 9.60 9.75 -28.84
N ASP A 5 10.26 9.66 -27.68
CA ASP A 5 9.58 9.66 -26.37
C ASP A 5 8.77 10.94 -26.16
N LYS A 6 9.33 12.08 -26.59
CA LYS A 6 8.67 13.39 -26.50
C LYS A 6 7.44 13.52 -27.41
N ARG A 7 7.48 12.94 -28.62
CA ARG A 7 6.32 12.95 -29.54
C ARG A 7 5.18 12.11 -29.00
N ILE A 8 5.49 10.96 -28.39
CA ILE A 8 4.47 10.13 -27.75
C ILE A 8 3.89 10.83 -26.52
N GLU A 9 4.71 11.49 -25.70
CA GLU A 9 4.24 12.35 -24.59
C GLU A 9 3.30 13.48 -25.06
N GLU A 10 3.65 14.19 -26.13
CA GLU A 10 2.82 15.27 -26.68
C GLU A 10 1.49 14.75 -27.23
N MET A 11 1.50 13.62 -27.94
CA MET A 11 0.27 13.01 -28.47
C MET A 11 -0.66 12.51 -27.37
N ILE A 12 -0.11 12.00 -26.25
CA ILE A 12 -0.90 11.60 -25.08
C ILE A 12 -1.49 12.85 -24.39
N LYS A 13 -0.70 13.92 -24.21
CA LYS A 13 -1.18 15.18 -23.62
C LYS A 13 -2.26 15.88 -24.43
N GLN A 14 -2.24 15.76 -25.75
CA GLN A 14 -3.25 16.33 -26.64
C GLN A 14 -4.49 15.44 -26.81
N GLY A 15 -4.38 14.15 -26.47
CA GLY A 15 -5.47 13.17 -26.52
C GLY A 15 -6.24 13.02 -25.20
N LEU A 16 -5.59 13.29 -24.06
CA LEU A 16 -6.19 13.25 -22.74
C LEU A 16 -6.86 14.58 -22.39
N SER A 17 -8.02 14.52 -21.75
CA SER A 17 -8.65 15.70 -21.15
C SER A 17 -7.73 16.29 -20.06
N PRO A 18 -7.84 17.59 -19.73
CA PRO A 18 -7.07 18.20 -18.65
C PRO A 18 -7.22 17.48 -17.29
N GLU A 19 -8.34 16.79 -17.05
CA GLU A 19 -8.53 15.93 -15.87
C GLU A 19 -7.71 14.63 -15.95
N GLU A 20 -7.60 14.02 -17.14
CA GLU A 20 -6.86 12.78 -17.33
C GLU A 20 -5.34 13.01 -17.28
N SER A 21 -4.84 14.15 -17.79
CA SER A 21 -3.41 14.51 -17.68
C SER A 21 -3.00 14.73 -16.22
N ALA A 22 -3.86 15.36 -15.41
CA ALA A 22 -3.63 15.53 -13.99
C ALA A 22 -3.65 14.18 -13.23
N TYR A 23 -4.54 13.26 -13.64
CA TYR A 23 -4.59 11.89 -13.09
C TYR A 23 -3.34 11.07 -13.47
N TYR A 24 -2.82 11.24 -14.68
CA TYR A 24 -1.60 10.57 -15.14
C TYR A 24 -0.34 11.06 -14.40
N ASP A 25 -0.25 12.36 -14.10
CA ASP A 25 0.81 12.92 -13.26
C ASP A 25 0.70 12.46 -11.80
N SER A 26 -0.53 12.28 -11.28
CA SER A 26 -0.74 11.69 -9.94
C SER A 26 -0.33 10.22 -9.84
N LEU A 27 -0.26 9.52 -10.98
CA LEU A 27 0.19 8.13 -11.11
C LEU A 27 1.71 8.01 -11.29
N ARG A 28 2.45 9.11 -11.46
CA ARG A 28 3.92 9.10 -11.55
C ARG A 28 4.52 8.77 -10.19
N GLU A 29 5.58 7.95 -10.19
CA GLU A 29 6.19 7.31 -9.01
C GLU A 29 6.13 8.19 -7.75
N GLN A 30 5.22 7.84 -6.85
CA GLN A 30 5.26 8.39 -5.50
C GLN A 30 6.48 7.80 -4.81
N ASN A 31 7.33 8.67 -4.22
CA ASN A 31 8.39 8.25 -3.30
C ASN A 31 7.85 7.28 -2.25
N LEU A 32 8.70 6.42 -1.66
CA LEU A 32 8.31 5.47 -0.60
C LEU A 32 7.48 6.15 0.53
N THR A 33 7.82 7.38 0.89
CA THR A 33 7.06 8.23 1.82
C THR A 33 5.69 8.66 1.28
N GLY A 34 5.59 8.90 -0.02
CA GLY A 34 4.35 9.13 -0.75
C GLY A 34 3.44 7.89 -0.75
N MET A 35 3.98 6.70 -1.00
CA MET A 35 3.23 5.43 -0.90
C MET A 35 2.73 5.16 0.52
N ILE A 36 3.57 5.39 1.54
CA ILE A 36 3.18 5.26 2.94
C ILE A 36 2.08 6.27 3.29
N SER A 37 2.21 7.53 2.86
CA SER A 37 1.18 8.54 3.09
C SER A 37 -0.11 8.28 2.28
N GLY A 38 0.02 7.65 1.11
CA GLY A 38 -1.08 7.20 0.26
C GLY A 38 -1.83 6.02 0.87
N LEU A 39 -1.16 5.20 1.69
CA LEU A 39 -1.80 4.17 2.52
C LEU A 39 -2.80 4.75 3.52
N PHE A 40 -2.56 5.99 3.97
CA PHE A 40 -3.43 6.77 4.85
C PHE A 40 -4.37 7.72 4.10
N ARG A 41 -4.32 7.78 2.76
CA ARG A 41 -5.19 8.63 1.92
C ARG A 41 -5.91 7.79 0.87
N GLY A 42 -7.16 7.42 1.16
CA GLY A 42 -8.03 6.66 0.27
C GLY A 42 -9.11 5.88 1.01
N PRO A 43 -9.99 5.14 0.31
CA PRO A 43 -11.04 4.33 0.93
C PRO A 43 -10.50 3.20 1.82
N THR A 44 -9.27 2.75 1.60
CA THR A 44 -8.58 1.74 2.43
C THR A 44 -7.77 2.36 3.58
N ALA A 45 -7.75 3.68 3.74
CA ALA A 45 -7.02 4.36 4.81
C ALA A 45 -7.49 3.96 6.21
N TRP A 46 -8.79 3.68 6.35
CA TRP A 46 -9.36 3.18 7.59
C TRP A 46 -8.77 1.82 7.99
N LEU A 47 -8.48 0.95 7.02
CA LEU A 47 -7.87 -0.35 7.27
C LEU A 47 -6.40 -0.21 7.72
N SER A 48 -5.64 0.70 7.09
CA SER A 48 -4.27 1.01 7.50
C SER A 48 -4.17 1.59 8.91
N ALA A 49 -5.11 2.48 9.26
CA ALA A 49 -5.23 3.05 10.60
C ALA A 49 -5.59 1.98 11.64
N LEU A 50 -6.57 1.11 11.31
CA LEU A 50 -6.95 -0.01 12.15
C LEU A 50 -5.79 -0.98 12.40
N MET A 51 -5.01 -1.31 11.37
CA MET A 51 -3.86 -2.20 11.50
C MET A 51 -2.72 -1.58 12.32
N SER A 52 -2.49 -0.27 12.19
CA SER A 52 -1.53 0.46 13.03
C SER A 52 -1.97 0.48 14.49
N PHE A 53 -3.26 0.71 14.75
CA PHE A 53 -3.83 0.65 16.08
C PHE A 53 -3.69 -0.76 16.69
N LEU A 54 -4.00 -1.80 15.92
CA LEU A 54 -3.86 -3.18 16.35
C LEU A 54 -2.41 -3.52 16.71
N GLN A 55 -1.43 -3.00 15.97
CA GLN A 55 -0.01 -3.15 16.30
C GLN A 55 0.36 -2.53 17.65
N VAL A 56 -0.19 -1.35 17.98
CA VAL A 56 0.00 -0.70 19.29
C VAL A 56 -0.65 -1.52 20.41
N VAL A 57 -1.84 -2.05 20.18
CA VAL A 57 -2.53 -2.93 21.14
C VAL A 57 -1.72 -4.19 21.41
N LEU A 58 -1.24 -4.87 20.37
CA LEU A 58 -0.39 -6.07 20.54
C LEU A 58 0.91 -5.75 21.28
N PHE A 59 1.50 -4.57 21.05
CA PHE A 59 2.67 -4.14 21.80
C PHE A 59 2.36 -3.95 23.29
N GLY A 60 1.20 -3.38 23.63
CA GLY A 60 0.74 -3.28 25.03
C GLY A 60 0.51 -4.65 25.67
N VAL A 61 -0.10 -5.59 24.95
CA VAL A 61 -0.29 -6.98 25.42
C VAL A 61 1.05 -7.67 25.63
N PHE A 62 2.02 -7.46 24.73
CA PHE A 62 3.36 -8.00 24.87
C PHE A 62 4.05 -7.50 26.14
N LEU A 63 4.03 -6.19 26.40
CA LEU A 63 4.60 -5.61 27.63
C LEU A 63 3.93 -6.18 28.89
N TYR A 64 2.60 -6.33 28.87
CA TYR A 64 1.86 -6.92 29.99
C TYR A 64 2.27 -8.39 30.25
N CYS A 65 2.41 -9.19 29.19
CA CYS A 65 2.90 -10.57 29.30
C CYS A 65 4.32 -10.64 29.89
N VAL A 66 5.23 -9.74 29.47
CA VAL A 66 6.61 -9.71 29.98
C VAL A 66 6.64 -9.35 31.47
N ILE A 67 5.84 -8.38 31.91
CA ILE A 67 5.77 -7.98 33.32
C ILE A 67 5.22 -9.12 34.20
N ARG A 68 4.16 -9.81 33.75
CA ARG A 68 3.62 -10.99 34.44
C ARG A 68 4.59 -12.17 34.44
N PHE A 69 5.33 -12.37 33.36
CA PHE A 69 6.32 -13.45 33.29
C PHE A 69 7.44 -13.31 34.33
N ILE A 70 7.85 -12.08 34.65
CA ILE A 70 8.92 -11.80 35.63
C ILE A 70 8.40 -11.82 37.08
N ASN A 71 7.14 -11.44 37.31
CA ASN A 71 6.55 -11.37 38.66
C ASN A 71 6.01 -12.71 39.19
N GLU A 72 5.73 -13.68 38.32
CA GLU A 72 5.14 -14.95 38.74
C GLU A 72 6.20 -15.99 39.15
N ASP A 73 6.26 -16.29 40.45
CA ASP A 73 7.15 -17.31 41.03
C ASP A 73 6.69 -18.77 40.78
N GLN A 74 5.44 -18.96 40.31
CA GLN A 74 4.87 -20.28 40.05
C GLN A 74 5.05 -20.71 38.59
N LEU A 75 5.55 -21.95 38.40
CA LEU A 75 5.86 -22.51 37.07
C LEU A 75 4.67 -22.55 36.11
N ARG A 76 3.46 -22.85 36.62
CA ARG A 76 2.22 -22.97 35.82
C ARG A 76 1.82 -21.64 35.16
N PRO A 77 1.61 -20.54 35.92
CA PRO A 77 1.26 -19.27 35.31
C PRO A 77 2.42 -18.66 34.51
N MET A 78 3.68 -18.89 34.91
CA MET A 78 4.85 -18.47 34.14
C MET A 78 4.87 -19.08 32.72
N LEU A 79 4.53 -20.37 32.58
CA LEU A 79 4.43 -21.04 31.28
C LEU A 79 3.26 -20.51 30.43
N GLN A 80 2.13 -20.16 31.05
CA GLN A 80 0.98 -19.57 30.36
C GLN A 80 1.30 -18.18 29.81
N TRP A 81 1.91 -17.30 30.62
CA TRP A 81 2.31 -15.96 30.18
C TRP A 81 3.47 -16.00 29.17
N GLY A 82 4.40 -16.95 29.32
CA GLY A 82 5.46 -17.19 28.33
C GLY A 82 4.92 -17.66 26.98
N GLY A 83 3.97 -18.59 26.97
CA GLY A 83 3.28 -19.04 25.76
C GLY A 83 2.48 -17.91 25.09
N LEU A 84 1.77 -17.11 25.87
CA LEU A 84 1.03 -15.94 25.37
C LEU A 84 1.98 -14.87 24.81
N GLY A 85 3.13 -14.66 25.47
CA GLY A 85 4.20 -13.77 25.02
C GLY A 85 4.78 -14.20 23.68
N MET A 86 5.09 -15.49 23.52
CA MET A 86 5.60 -16.03 22.25
C MET A 86 4.59 -15.89 21.12
N LEU A 87 3.30 -16.16 21.40
CA LEU A 87 2.22 -16.01 20.42
C LEU A 87 2.06 -14.53 20.01
N SER A 88 2.19 -13.58 20.95
CA SER A 88 2.12 -12.15 20.64
C SER A 88 3.26 -11.67 19.73
N ILE A 89 4.49 -12.19 19.88
CA ILE A 89 5.61 -11.88 18.97
C ILE A 89 5.32 -12.39 17.55
N VAL A 90 4.85 -13.63 17.43
CA VAL A 90 4.49 -14.23 16.13
C VAL A 90 3.37 -13.43 15.47
N ALA A 91 2.36 -13.04 16.24
CA ALA A 91 1.24 -12.23 15.76
C ALA A 91 1.69 -10.85 15.26
N VAL A 92 2.61 -10.17 15.97
CA VAL A 92 3.21 -8.90 15.50
C VAL A 92 3.99 -9.10 14.19
N GLY A 93 4.76 -10.20 14.08
CA GLY A 93 5.48 -10.56 12.87
C GLY A 93 4.55 -10.75 11.66
N MET A 94 3.46 -11.51 11.84
CA MET A 94 2.44 -11.72 10.80
C MET A 94 1.74 -10.41 10.41
N LEU A 95 1.42 -9.55 11.38
CA LEU A 95 0.77 -8.27 11.11
C LEU A 95 1.66 -7.36 10.24
N LYS A 96 2.97 -7.35 10.52
CA LYS A 96 3.95 -6.60 9.74
C LYS A 96 4.05 -7.11 8.30
N LEU A 97 4.09 -8.43 8.11
CA LEU A 97 4.08 -9.06 6.78
C LEU A 97 2.78 -8.76 6.01
N TYR A 98 1.64 -8.77 6.70
CA TYR A 98 0.36 -8.42 6.10
C TYR A 98 0.33 -6.98 5.60
N LEU A 99 0.83 -6.03 6.40
CA LEU A 99 0.96 -4.62 5.98
C LEU A 99 1.84 -4.47 4.73
N TRP A 100 2.95 -5.20 4.65
CA TRP A 100 3.81 -5.21 3.47
C TRP A 100 3.11 -5.78 2.23
N MET A 101 2.39 -6.89 2.38
CA MET A 101 1.57 -7.45 1.30
C MET A 101 0.46 -6.49 0.86
N HIS A 102 -0.13 -5.75 1.79
CA HIS A 102 -1.13 -4.75 1.47
C HIS A 102 -0.54 -3.62 0.61
N MET A 103 0.67 -3.15 0.93
CA MET A 103 1.40 -2.15 0.12
C MET A 103 1.66 -2.65 -1.29
N LEU A 104 2.22 -3.87 -1.44
CA LEU A 104 2.51 -4.45 -2.75
C LEU A 104 1.25 -4.58 -3.62
N ASN A 105 0.14 -5.02 -3.03
CA ASN A 105 -1.14 -5.12 -3.73
C ASN A 105 -1.65 -3.77 -4.24
N LEU A 106 -1.43 -2.68 -3.52
CA LEU A 106 -1.82 -1.34 -3.95
C LEU A 106 -0.95 -0.84 -5.10
N ASP A 107 0.35 -1.14 -5.07
CA ASP A 107 1.27 -0.78 -6.14
C ASP A 107 0.95 -1.50 -7.44
N VAL A 108 0.63 -2.80 -7.36
CA VAL A 108 0.16 -3.60 -8.50
C VAL A 108 -1.14 -3.02 -9.08
N ARG A 109 -2.09 -2.61 -8.24
CA ARG A 109 -3.34 -1.97 -8.70
C ARG A 109 -3.09 -0.64 -9.41
N ARG A 110 -2.14 0.18 -8.93
CA ARG A 110 -1.77 1.44 -9.59
C ARG A 110 -1.10 1.17 -10.94
N ALA A 111 -0.23 0.16 -11.02
CA ALA A 111 0.41 -0.26 -12.26
C ALA A 111 -0.61 -0.76 -13.30
N LEU A 112 -1.60 -1.55 -12.87
CA LEU A 112 -2.65 -2.07 -13.75
C LEU A 112 -3.48 -0.94 -14.38
N LYS A 113 -3.93 0.01 -13.55
CA LYS A 113 -4.70 1.17 -14.01
C LYS A 113 -3.93 2.04 -15.00
N ARG A 114 -2.61 2.21 -14.80
CA ARG A 114 -1.75 2.93 -15.75
C ARG A 114 -1.77 2.24 -17.12
N ILE A 115 -1.69 0.91 -17.17
CA ILE A 115 -1.73 0.14 -18.41
C ILE A 115 -3.11 0.28 -19.08
N GLU A 116 -4.20 0.19 -18.32
CA GLU A 116 -5.57 0.39 -18.82
C GLU A 116 -5.75 1.76 -19.50
N LEU A 117 -5.23 2.82 -18.88
CA LEU A 117 -5.31 4.17 -19.44
C LEU A 117 -4.51 4.34 -20.73
N VAL A 118 -3.30 3.77 -20.81
CA VAL A 118 -2.49 3.79 -22.03
C VAL A 118 -3.22 3.05 -23.16
N MET A 119 -3.83 1.91 -22.88
CA MET A 119 -4.62 1.17 -23.87
C MET A 119 -5.84 1.96 -24.34
N ALA A 120 -6.57 2.60 -23.42
CA ALA A 120 -7.71 3.45 -23.75
C ALA A 120 -7.30 4.65 -24.62
N GLY A 121 -6.22 5.34 -24.26
CA GLY A 121 -5.66 6.46 -25.05
C GLY A 121 -5.26 6.04 -26.46
N ASN A 122 -4.58 4.90 -26.60
CA ASN A 122 -4.21 4.35 -27.91
C ASN A 122 -5.42 3.95 -28.77
N ALA A 123 -6.47 3.39 -28.15
CA ALA A 123 -7.70 3.04 -28.85
C ALA A 123 -8.44 4.29 -29.38
N LEU A 124 -8.45 5.37 -28.60
CA LEU A 124 -9.04 6.66 -28.99
C LEU A 124 -8.22 7.34 -30.11
N ALA A 125 -6.89 7.32 -30.03
CA ALA A 125 -6.01 7.84 -31.08
C ALA A 125 -6.23 7.11 -32.42
N ARG A 126 -6.40 5.78 -32.39
CA ARG A 126 -6.73 4.98 -33.57
C ARG A 126 -8.11 5.32 -34.15
N LYS A 127 -9.13 5.54 -33.31
CA LYS A 127 -10.46 5.99 -33.78
C LYS A 127 -10.42 7.38 -34.43
N LYS A 128 -9.59 8.29 -33.91
CA LYS A 128 -9.43 9.65 -34.47
C LYS A 128 -8.69 9.63 -35.82
N ALA A 129 -7.71 8.72 -35.99
CA ALA A 129 -7.01 8.50 -37.25
C ALA A 129 -7.82 7.74 -38.31
N ALA A 130 -8.89 7.05 -37.91
CA ALA A 130 -9.79 6.30 -38.79
C ALA A 130 -11.04 7.10 -39.23
N LYS A 131 -11.18 8.36 -38.79
CA LYS A 131 -12.25 9.24 -39.25
C LYS A 131 -11.73 10.03 -40.47
N PRO A 132 -12.35 9.88 -41.66
CA PRO A 132 -11.94 10.57 -42.88
C PRO A 132 -12.15 12.08 -42.79
#